data_AF-A0A453GP63-F1
#
_entry.id   AF-A0A453GP63-F1
#
_cell.length_a   1.000
_cell.length_b   1.000
_cell.length_c   1.000
_cell.angle_alpha   90.00
_cell.angle_beta   90.00
_cell.angle_gamma   90.00
#
_symmetry.space_group_name_H-M   'P 1'
#
loop_
_entity.id
_entity.type
_entity.pdbx_description
1 polymer ?
#
loop_
_entity_poly.entity_id
_entity_poly.type
_entity_poly.pdbx_seq_one_letter_code
_entity_poly.pdbx_strand_id
1 'polypeptide(L)'
;MDGHMGLANSLAMKIAGIDKNTNDPVGGTIVRTTEREPTGLLVDAAMKLVFNVIPEVSVNDRREALLTASRHALMRGVTTVVDVGSYVPGTSEEQTWQDFSDVYEWAHSMGKMMIRVCLFFPMPTWPRVSDLIHERGRSLSGWIHLGGVKAFLDGSLGSSSAWFYEVSSLEYGLSTYQTCC
;
A
#
# COMPACT_ATOMS: atom_id res chain seq x y z
N MET A 1 13.66 -5.26 -4.56
CA MET A 1 12.59 -4.29 -4.88
C MET A 1 11.68 -4.27 -3.69
N ASP A 2 11.70 -3.19 -2.92
CA ASP A 2 11.15 -3.11 -1.55
C ASP A 2 9.83 -2.32 -1.47
N GLY A 3 9.20 -2.09 -2.63
CA GLY A 3 8.00 -1.26 -2.75
C GLY A 3 8.25 0.19 -3.17
N HIS A 4 9.52 0.64 -3.21
CA HIS A 4 9.90 2.00 -3.64
C HIS A 4 10.44 2.07 -5.07
N MET A 5 10.36 0.96 -5.80
CA MET A 5 10.80 0.90 -7.18
C MET A 5 9.82 0.05 -7.99
N GLY A 6 9.49 0.51 -9.19
CA GLY A 6 8.62 -0.13 -10.19
C GLY A 6 9.41 -0.45 -11.46
N LEU A 7 9.12 -1.60 -12.09
CA LEU A 7 9.66 -1.93 -13.42
C LEU A 7 8.50 -1.95 -14.43
N ALA A 8 8.48 -1.00 -15.34
CA ALA A 8 7.51 -0.88 -16.40
C ALA A 8 8.11 -1.31 -17.74
N ASN A 9 7.43 -2.19 -18.47
CA ASN A 9 7.85 -2.53 -19.82
C ASN A 9 7.55 -1.35 -20.78
N SER A 10 8.05 -1.45 -22.02
CA SER A 10 7.90 -0.41 -23.04
C SER A 10 6.43 -0.09 -23.37
N LEU A 11 5.54 -1.08 -23.32
CA LEU A 11 4.11 -0.87 -23.55
C LEU A 11 3.47 -0.06 -22.42
N ALA A 12 3.75 -0.41 -21.16
CA ALA A 12 3.25 0.31 -19.99
C ALA A 12 3.75 1.77 -19.97
N MET A 13 5.05 1.99 -20.26
CA MET A 13 5.61 3.34 -20.39
C MET A 13 4.92 4.15 -21.50
N LYS A 14 4.67 3.53 -22.66
CA LYS A 14 3.96 4.18 -23.77
C LYS A 14 2.54 4.60 -23.39
N ILE A 15 1.80 3.73 -22.69
CA ILE A 15 0.44 4.03 -22.21
C ILE A 15 0.49 5.15 -21.15
N ALA A 16 1.49 5.14 -20.27
CA ALA A 16 1.73 6.16 -19.26
C ALA A 16 2.28 7.49 -19.83
N GLY A 17 2.59 7.56 -21.13
CA GLY A 17 3.17 8.74 -21.77
C GLY A 17 4.60 9.05 -21.34
N ILE A 18 5.34 8.05 -20.84
CA ILE A 18 6.74 8.19 -20.41
C ILE A 18 7.66 8.06 -21.63
N ASP A 19 8.44 9.11 -21.88
CA ASP A 19 9.45 9.19 -22.94
C ASP A 19 10.73 9.90 -22.46
N LYS A 20 11.71 10.07 -23.35
CA LYS A 20 12.99 10.74 -23.06
C LYS A 20 12.86 12.22 -22.61
N ASN A 21 11.72 12.86 -22.87
CA ASN A 21 11.46 14.26 -22.51
C ASN A 21 10.64 14.39 -21.23
N THR A 22 10.12 13.27 -20.69
CA THR A 22 9.37 13.24 -19.45
C THR A 22 10.29 13.64 -18.31
N ASN A 23 9.93 14.67 -17.54
CA ASN A 23 10.70 15.10 -16.38
C ASN A 23 10.47 14.17 -15.18
N ASP A 24 11.44 14.12 -14.29
CA ASP A 24 11.29 13.43 -13.01
C ASP A 24 10.29 14.20 -12.12
N PRO A 25 9.30 13.53 -11.50
CA PRO A 25 8.41 14.18 -10.56
C PRO A 25 9.14 14.53 -9.25
N VAL A 26 8.63 15.49 -8.50
CA VAL A 26 9.18 15.82 -7.17
C VAL A 26 9.11 14.57 -6.28
N GLY A 27 10.26 14.18 -5.73
CA GLY A 27 10.37 13.00 -4.86
C GLY A 27 10.34 11.66 -5.60
N GLY A 28 10.71 11.61 -6.89
CA GLY A 28 10.86 10.36 -7.63
C GLY A 28 11.78 10.52 -8.85
N THR A 29 12.28 9.39 -9.36
CA THR A 29 13.27 9.38 -10.45
C THR A 29 12.88 8.36 -11.51
N ILE A 30 12.93 8.76 -12.78
CA ILE A 30 12.88 7.83 -13.92
C ILE A 30 14.33 7.47 -14.26
N VAL A 31 14.73 6.22 -14.10
CA VAL A 31 16.10 5.82 -14.43
C VAL A 31 16.25 5.79 -15.95
N ARG A 32 17.32 6.40 -16.45
CA ARG A 32 17.61 6.54 -17.88
C ARG A 32 18.98 5.97 -18.23
N THR A 33 19.13 5.55 -19.49
CA THR A 33 20.44 5.19 -20.05
C THR A 33 21.30 6.44 -20.27
N THR A 34 22.55 6.24 -20.71
CA THR A 34 23.46 7.31 -21.12
C THR A 34 22.90 8.18 -22.25
N GLU A 35 22.03 7.63 -23.10
CA GLU A 35 21.36 8.35 -24.19
C GLU A 35 20.05 9.05 -23.76
N ARG A 36 19.75 9.08 -22.44
CA ARG A 36 18.51 9.60 -21.84
C ARG A 36 17.23 8.82 -22.14
N GLU A 37 17.32 7.58 -22.63
CA GLU A 37 16.15 6.74 -22.82
C GLU A 37 15.68 6.14 -21.48
N PRO A 38 14.38 6.18 -21.14
CA PRO A 38 13.85 5.54 -19.93
C PRO A 38 14.10 4.04 -19.94
N THR A 39 14.68 3.50 -18.86
CA THR A 39 14.99 2.06 -18.75
C THR A 39 13.77 1.22 -18.36
N GLY A 40 12.67 1.86 -17.96
CA GLY A 40 11.52 1.23 -17.32
C GLY A 40 11.60 1.18 -15.80
N LEU A 41 12.74 1.52 -15.20
CA LEU A 41 12.90 1.55 -13.75
C LEU A 41 12.45 2.91 -13.19
N LEU A 42 11.43 2.90 -12.34
CA LEU A 42 10.78 4.08 -11.75
C LEU A 42 10.95 4.04 -10.24
N VAL A 43 11.42 5.12 -9.63
CA VAL A 43 11.70 5.21 -8.18
C VAL A 43 10.73 6.17 -7.51
N ASP A 44 10.20 5.79 -6.35
CA ASP A 44 9.30 6.57 -5.49
C ASP A 44 8.15 7.22 -6.27
N ALA A 45 8.05 8.56 -6.29
CA ALA A 45 6.95 9.28 -6.93
C ALA A 45 6.85 9.02 -8.45
N ALA A 46 7.93 8.58 -9.11
CA ALA A 46 7.90 8.24 -10.53
C ALA A 46 7.02 7.00 -10.82
N MET A 47 6.83 6.11 -9.85
CA MET A 47 5.94 4.95 -9.99
C MET A 47 4.48 5.39 -10.24
N LYS A 48 4.08 6.55 -9.72
CA LYS A 48 2.71 7.10 -9.89
C LYS A 48 2.36 7.37 -11.35
N LEU A 49 3.35 7.66 -12.20
CA LEU A 49 3.15 7.86 -13.63
C LEU A 49 2.53 6.62 -14.30
N VAL A 50 2.96 5.44 -13.86
CA VAL A 50 2.41 4.16 -14.36
C VAL A 50 1.17 3.75 -13.58
N PHE A 51 1.12 3.95 -12.26
CA PHE A 51 -0.06 3.57 -11.46
C PHE A 51 -1.34 4.24 -11.95
N ASN A 52 -1.28 5.48 -12.43
CA ASN A 52 -2.44 6.20 -12.94
C ASN A 52 -3.06 5.57 -14.20
N VAL A 53 -2.33 4.71 -14.92
CA VAL A 53 -2.84 4.00 -16.10
C VAL A 53 -3.17 2.53 -15.85
N ILE A 54 -2.93 2.05 -14.62
CA ILE A 54 -3.37 0.71 -14.23
C ILE A 54 -4.88 0.76 -13.98
N PRO A 55 -5.67 -0.11 -14.64
CA PRO A 55 -7.11 -0.18 -14.38
C PRO A 55 -7.40 -0.49 -12.91
N GLU A 56 -8.49 0.07 -12.39
CA GLU A 56 -8.95 -0.27 -11.04
C GLU A 56 -9.28 -1.76 -10.94
N VAL A 57 -8.89 -2.37 -9.82
CA VAL A 57 -9.18 -3.77 -9.53
C VAL A 57 -10.68 -3.90 -9.27
N SER A 58 -11.35 -4.80 -9.99
CA SER A 58 -12.80 -4.98 -9.84
C SER A 58 -13.17 -5.46 -8.43
N VAL A 59 -14.37 -5.12 -7.96
CA VAL A 59 -14.88 -5.57 -6.64
C VAL A 59 -14.84 -7.09 -6.52
N ASN A 60 -15.16 -7.82 -7.60
CA ASN A 60 -15.13 -9.28 -7.59
C ASN A 60 -13.71 -9.82 -7.42
N ASP A 61 -12.71 -9.21 -8.05
CA ASP A 61 -11.31 -9.59 -7.86
C ASP A 61 -10.86 -9.32 -6.43
N ARG A 62 -11.26 -8.19 -5.82
CA ARG A 62 -10.96 -7.90 -4.41
C ARG A 62 -11.61 -8.91 -3.44
N ARG A 63 -12.84 -9.33 -3.73
CA ARG A 63 -13.52 -10.40 -2.97
C ARG A 63 -12.80 -11.74 -3.09
N GLU A 64 -12.42 -12.14 -4.29
CA GLU A 64 -11.65 -13.38 -4.51
C GLU A 64 -10.26 -13.31 -3.87
N ALA A 65 -9.64 -12.12 -3.85
CA ALA A 65 -8.38 -11.88 -3.15
C ALA A 65 -8.53 -12.13 -1.64
N LEU A 66 -9.59 -11.63 -0.99
CA LEU A 66 -9.87 -11.92 0.42
C LEU A 66 -9.98 -13.43 0.67
N LEU A 67 -10.74 -14.16 -0.15
CA LEU A 67 -10.92 -15.60 0.01
C LEU A 67 -9.61 -16.37 -0.19
N THR A 68 -8.84 -15.98 -1.20
CA THR A 68 -7.56 -16.60 -1.53
C THR A 68 -6.52 -16.36 -0.43
N ALA A 69 -6.39 -15.11 0.04
CA ALA A 69 -5.51 -14.75 1.14
C ALA A 69 -5.91 -15.46 2.44
N SER A 70 -7.22 -15.56 2.72
CA SER A 70 -7.72 -16.25 3.92
C SER A 70 -7.42 -17.74 3.90
N ARG A 71 -7.61 -18.42 2.75
CA ARG A 71 -7.19 -19.83 2.59
C ARG A 71 -5.70 -19.99 2.81
N HIS A 72 -4.89 -19.07 2.26
CA HIS A 72 -3.45 -19.10 2.43
C HIS A 72 -3.01 -18.93 3.89
N ALA A 73 -3.62 -17.99 4.60
CA ALA A 73 -3.39 -17.77 6.03
C ALA A 73 -3.72 -19.03 6.84
N LEU A 74 -4.89 -19.64 6.60
CA LEU A 74 -5.32 -20.85 7.29
C LEU A 74 -4.43 -22.06 7.02
N MET A 75 -3.92 -22.23 5.79
CA MET A 75 -2.93 -23.28 5.48
C MET A 75 -1.65 -23.16 6.33
N ARG A 76 -1.39 -21.97 6.89
CA ARG A 76 -0.24 -21.69 7.77
C ARG A 76 -0.64 -21.58 9.25
N GLY A 77 -1.89 -21.91 9.61
CA GLY A 77 -2.40 -21.80 10.97
C GLY A 77 -2.71 -20.37 11.42
N VAL A 78 -2.66 -19.38 10.52
CA VAL A 78 -3.01 -17.99 10.84
C VAL A 78 -4.53 -17.83 10.78
N THR A 79 -5.13 -17.48 11.91
CA THR A 79 -6.60 -17.40 12.07
C THR A 79 -7.11 -15.97 12.33
N THR A 80 -6.20 -15.02 12.56
CA THR A 80 -6.49 -13.61 12.75
C THR A 80 -5.41 -12.79 12.06
N VAL A 81 -5.81 -11.72 11.37
CA VAL A 81 -4.89 -10.75 10.76
C VAL A 81 -5.23 -9.33 11.18
N VAL A 82 -4.22 -8.46 11.18
CA VAL A 82 -4.40 -7.01 11.22
C VAL A 82 -4.27 -6.53 9.79
N ASP A 83 -5.34 -5.95 9.24
CA ASP A 83 -5.34 -5.34 7.91
C ASP A 83 -5.21 -3.82 8.08
N VAL A 84 -4.22 -3.23 7.41
CA VAL A 84 -3.92 -1.79 7.46
C VAL A 84 -4.47 -1.04 6.23
N GLY A 85 -5.32 -1.70 5.47
CA GLY A 85 -6.04 -1.15 4.32
C GLY A 85 -5.16 -0.98 3.08
N SER A 86 -5.83 -0.69 1.97
CA SER A 86 -5.22 -0.32 0.69
C SER A 86 -4.70 1.13 0.70
N TYR A 87 -4.17 1.60 1.84
CA TYR A 87 -3.76 2.99 2.04
C TYR A 87 -2.29 3.21 1.66
N VAL A 88 -2.06 3.94 0.58
CA VAL A 88 -0.74 4.37 0.14
C VAL A 88 -0.72 5.91 0.07
N PRO A 89 0.36 6.59 0.52
CA PRO A 89 0.42 8.05 0.46
C PRO A 89 0.20 8.63 -0.95
N GLY A 90 -0.85 9.45 -1.08
CA GLY A 90 -1.24 10.10 -2.33
C GLY A 90 -2.11 9.24 -3.26
N THR A 91 -2.72 8.17 -2.73
CA THR A 91 -3.90 7.53 -3.33
C THR A 91 -5.15 7.90 -2.53
N SER A 92 -6.35 7.70 -3.10
CA SER A 92 -7.61 7.95 -2.42
C SER A 92 -7.74 7.10 -1.14
N GLU A 93 -8.19 7.71 -0.05
CA GLU A 93 -8.53 7.04 1.20
C GLU A 93 -9.81 6.20 1.07
N GLU A 94 -10.67 6.50 0.08
CA GLU A 94 -11.99 5.89 -0.06
C GLU A 94 -11.91 4.41 -0.43
N GLN A 95 -10.83 3.96 -1.09
CA GLN A 95 -10.68 2.55 -1.44
C GLN A 95 -10.71 1.64 -0.19
N THR A 96 -10.14 2.10 0.93
CA THR A 96 -10.17 1.31 2.19
C THR A 96 -11.60 1.21 2.75
N TRP A 97 -12.40 2.26 2.59
CA TRP A 97 -13.80 2.28 3.00
C TRP A 97 -14.70 1.44 2.09
N GLN A 98 -14.41 1.43 0.78
CA GLN A 98 -15.06 0.52 -0.15
C GLN A 98 -14.68 -0.94 0.13
N ASP A 99 -13.44 -1.24 0.51
CA ASP A 99 -13.04 -2.60 0.88
C ASP A 99 -13.77 -3.04 2.17
N PHE A 100 -13.97 -2.11 3.11
CA PHE A 100 -14.80 -2.38 4.29
C PHE A 100 -16.24 -2.79 3.92
N SER A 101 -16.94 -2.04 3.08
CA SER A 101 -18.32 -2.37 2.68
C SER A 101 -18.41 -3.54 1.69
N ASP A 102 -17.67 -3.45 0.59
CA ASP A 102 -17.88 -4.31 -0.58
C ASP A 102 -17.20 -5.65 -0.45
N VAL A 103 -16.20 -5.77 0.44
CA VAL A 103 -15.41 -6.98 0.65
C VAL A 103 -15.67 -7.56 2.03
N TYR A 104 -15.41 -6.82 3.11
CA TYR A 104 -15.52 -7.35 4.47
C TYR A 104 -16.97 -7.54 4.93
N GLU A 105 -17.82 -6.52 4.83
CA GLU A 105 -19.24 -6.65 5.21
C GLU A 105 -19.99 -7.58 4.25
N TRP A 106 -19.67 -7.57 2.96
CA TRP A 106 -20.15 -8.58 2.02
C TRP A 106 -19.75 -10.00 2.43
N ALA A 107 -18.48 -10.25 2.73
CA ALA A 107 -18.02 -11.59 3.10
C ALA A 107 -18.67 -12.05 4.41
N HIS A 108 -18.87 -11.13 5.36
CA HIS A 108 -19.57 -11.44 6.59
C HIS A 108 -21.05 -11.79 6.35
N SER A 109 -21.78 -10.95 5.63
CA SER A 109 -23.21 -11.16 5.34
C SER A 109 -23.47 -12.42 4.50
N MET A 110 -22.55 -12.79 3.62
CA MET A 110 -22.62 -14.01 2.80
C MET A 110 -22.09 -15.26 3.50
N GLY A 111 -21.65 -15.17 4.77
CA GLY A 111 -21.06 -16.30 5.50
C GLY A 111 -19.75 -16.81 4.91
N LYS A 112 -19.00 -15.95 4.22
CA LYS A 112 -17.75 -16.24 3.51
C LYS A 112 -16.48 -15.89 4.30
N MET A 113 -16.61 -15.30 5.50
CA MET A 113 -15.46 -15.07 6.38
C MET A 113 -14.82 -16.39 6.80
N MET A 114 -13.50 -16.50 6.65
CA MET A 114 -12.73 -17.70 7.01
C MET A 114 -11.74 -17.44 8.15
N ILE A 115 -11.28 -16.18 8.30
CA ILE A 115 -10.38 -15.71 9.35
C ILE A 115 -10.94 -14.44 9.99
N ARG A 116 -10.47 -14.11 11.19
CA ARG A 116 -10.78 -12.84 11.86
C ARG A 116 -9.91 -11.71 11.32
N VAL A 117 -10.47 -10.52 11.23
CA VAL A 117 -9.77 -9.33 10.76
C VAL A 117 -9.89 -8.20 11.77
N CYS A 118 -8.77 -7.57 12.07
CA CYS A 118 -8.69 -6.33 12.82
C CYS A 118 -8.31 -5.23 11.84
N LEU A 119 -9.26 -4.36 11.51
CA LEU A 119 -9.14 -3.38 10.44
C LEU A 119 -8.62 -2.04 10.97
N PHE A 120 -7.64 -1.49 10.27
CA PHE A 120 -7.10 -0.15 10.45
C PHE A 120 -7.36 0.69 9.19
N PHE A 121 -7.83 1.92 9.39
CA PHE A 121 -8.22 2.84 8.31
C PHE A 121 -7.20 3.97 8.14
N PRO A 122 -7.22 4.70 7.01
CA PRO A 122 -6.35 5.86 6.82
C PRO A 122 -6.53 6.90 7.94
N MET A 123 -5.43 7.34 8.55
CA MET A 123 -5.44 8.36 9.62
C MET A 123 -6.21 9.64 9.27
N PRO A 124 -6.15 10.19 8.04
CA PRO A 124 -6.98 11.35 7.68
C PRO A 124 -8.49 11.14 7.87
N THR A 125 -8.95 9.89 7.86
CA THR A 125 -10.36 9.52 8.02
C THR A 125 -10.73 9.12 9.46
N TRP A 126 -9.88 9.42 10.44
CA TRP A 126 -10.11 9.05 11.85
C TRP A 126 -11.48 9.47 12.41
N PRO A 127 -12.12 10.60 12.03
CA PRO A 127 -13.45 10.94 12.55
C PRO A 127 -14.49 9.88 12.14
N ARG A 128 -14.46 9.41 10.89
CA ARG A 128 -15.36 8.37 10.38
C ARG A 128 -15.17 7.04 11.11
N VAL A 129 -13.93 6.71 11.50
CA VAL A 129 -13.65 5.52 12.33
C VAL A 129 -14.21 5.69 13.74
N SER A 130 -14.02 6.87 14.33
CA SER A 130 -14.55 7.20 15.66
C SER A 130 -16.07 7.10 15.69
N ASP A 131 -16.75 7.68 14.69
CA ASP A 131 -18.20 7.65 14.56
C ASP A 131 -18.71 6.21 14.39
N LEU A 132 -18.08 5.43 13.52
CA LEU A 132 -18.44 4.02 13.31
C LEU A 132 -18.28 3.18 14.59
N ILE A 133 -17.20 3.39 15.34
CA ILE A 133 -16.98 2.72 16.63
C ILE A 133 -18.01 3.17 17.67
N HIS A 134 -18.37 4.46 17.70
CA HIS A 134 -19.38 4.97 18.61
C HIS A 134 -20.76 4.37 18.32
N GLU A 135 -21.11 4.25 17.04
CA GLU A 135 -22.40 3.73 16.58
C GLU A 135 -22.52 2.21 16.74
N ARG A 136 -21.50 1.46 16.32
CA ARG A 136 -21.58 -0.01 16.17
C ARG A 136 -20.69 -0.80 17.12
N GLY A 137 -19.88 -0.10 17.93
CA GLY A 137 -18.85 -0.71 18.76
C GLY A 137 -17.62 -1.16 17.96
N ARG A 138 -16.57 -1.55 18.69
CA ARG A 138 -15.32 -2.03 18.06
C ARG A 138 -15.45 -3.41 17.42
N SER A 139 -16.20 -4.31 18.04
CA SER A 139 -16.40 -5.66 17.52
C SER A 139 -17.72 -5.72 16.78
N LEU A 140 -17.67 -5.60 15.46
CA LEU A 140 -18.87 -5.63 14.61
C LEU A 140 -19.47 -7.04 14.53
N SER A 141 -18.61 -8.07 14.64
CA SER A 141 -19.01 -9.47 14.74
C SER A 141 -17.89 -10.30 15.38
N GLY A 142 -18.08 -11.62 15.47
CA GLY A 142 -16.99 -12.54 15.82
C GLY A 142 -15.86 -12.62 14.78
N TRP A 143 -16.03 -11.98 13.63
CA TRP A 143 -15.07 -11.98 12.51
C TRP A 143 -14.40 -10.63 12.27
N ILE A 144 -15.10 -9.52 12.48
CA ILE A 144 -14.62 -8.17 12.12
C ILE A 144 -14.48 -7.31 13.38
N HIS A 145 -13.28 -6.77 13.59
CA HIS A 145 -12.95 -5.82 14.64
C HIS A 145 -12.37 -4.52 14.06
N LEU A 146 -12.78 -3.38 14.59
CA LEU A 146 -12.28 -2.05 14.25
C LEU A 146 -11.12 -1.69 15.18
N GLY A 147 -9.90 -1.81 14.66
CA GLY A 147 -8.66 -1.60 15.42
C GLY A 147 -8.34 -0.12 15.64
N GLY A 148 -8.36 0.68 14.57
CA GLY A 148 -8.07 2.11 14.64
C GLY A 148 -7.63 2.69 13.30
N VAL A 149 -6.57 3.50 13.33
CA VAL A 149 -6.05 4.21 12.16
C VAL A 149 -4.56 3.97 11.91
N LYS A 150 -4.14 4.03 10.65
CA LYS A 150 -2.78 3.88 10.16
C LYS A 150 -2.28 5.18 9.53
N ALA A 151 -1.08 5.60 9.91
CA ALA A 151 -0.34 6.70 9.27
C ALA A 151 1.03 6.22 8.77
N PHE A 152 1.63 6.98 7.87
CA PHE A 152 3.03 6.83 7.48
C PHE A 152 3.80 8.02 8.05
N LEU A 153 5.01 7.77 8.55
CA LEU A 153 5.91 8.82 9.05
C LEU A 153 7.08 8.99 8.09
N ASP A 154 7.73 7.89 7.75
CA ASP A 154 8.87 7.77 6.84
C ASP A 154 8.76 6.52 5.96
N GLY A 155 9.81 6.22 5.19
CA GLY A 155 9.87 5.12 4.25
C GLY A 155 10.60 3.87 4.78
N SER A 156 11.33 3.20 3.90
CA SER A 156 11.98 1.92 4.15
C SER A 156 13.51 2.05 4.25
N LEU A 157 14.13 1.13 5.00
CA LEU A 157 15.60 0.98 5.03
C LEU A 157 16.17 0.58 3.67
N GLY A 158 15.47 -0.29 2.93
CA GLY A 158 15.95 -0.87 1.68
C GLY A 158 16.02 0.12 0.52
N SER A 159 15.22 1.19 0.58
CA SER A 159 15.17 2.28 -0.39
C SER A 159 15.87 3.54 0.11
N SER A 160 16.52 3.48 1.28
CA SER A 160 17.16 4.62 1.92
C SER A 160 16.22 5.81 2.14
N SER A 161 14.92 5.54 2.34
CA SER A 161 13.88 6.55 2.58
C SER A 161 13.36 6.58 4.03
N ALA A 162 13.81 5.65 4.88
CA ALA A 162 13.64 5.72 6.33
C ALA A 162 14.38 6.94 6.90
N TRP A 163 13.75 7.63 7.84
CA TRP A 163 14.31 8.82 8.45
C TRP A 163 15.15 8.45 9.68
N PHE A 164 16.36 8.99 9.74
CA PHE A 164 17.30 8.75 10.83
C PHE A 164 17.73 10.07 11.46
N TYR A 165 18.05 10.03 12.75
CA TYR A 165 18.71 11.15 13.43
C TYR A 165 20.14 11.39 12.92
N GLU A 166 20.80 10.35 12.42
CA GLU A 166 22.17 10.40 11.87
C GLU A 166 22.21 9.74 10.48
N VAL A 167 23.20 10.10 9.66
CA VAL A 167 23.33 9.59 8.28
C VAL A 167 23.63 8.08 8.28
N SER A 168 22.86 7.31 7.50
CA SER A 168 23.05 5.86 7.35
C SER A 168 24.31 5.52 6.53
N SER A 169 25.07 4.52 6.97
CA SER A 169 26.36 4.10 6.39
C SER A 169 26.26 3.22 5.13
N LEU A 170 25.09 3.15 4.49
CA LEU A 170 24.85 2.29 3.33
C LEU A 170 25.30 2.90 1.98
N GLU A 171 25.79 4.13 1.95
CA GLU A 171 26.53 4.67 0.80
C GLU A 171 28.04 4.44 0.97
N TYR A 172 28.60 3.55 0.15
CA TYR A 172 30.01 3.48 -0.25
C TYR A 172 31.05 4.11 0.71
N GLY A 173 31.25 3.51 1.88
CA GLY A 173 32.52 3.62 2.61
C GLY A 173 32.69 4.75 3.62
N LEU A 174 31.61 5.36 4.14
CA LEU A 174 31.71 6.22 5.32
C LEU A 174 30.84 5.69 6.45
N SER A 175 31.52 5.27 7.52
CA SER A 175 30.98 4.74 8.78
C SER A 175 30.15 5.79 9.51
N THR A 176 28.93 5.45 9.92
CA THR A 176 28.29 5.98 11.15
C THR A 176 27.15 5.08 11.64
N TYR A 177 26.89 5.19 12.95
CA TYR A 177 26.27 4.22 13.84
C TYR A 177 24.73 4.23 13.80
N GLN A 178 24.16 3.10 14.21
CA GLN A 178 22.76 2.73 14.04
C GLN A 178 21.94 3.04 15.30
N THR A 179 20.92 3.91 15.17
CA THR A 179 19.76 3.93 16.08
C THR A 179 18.51 4.35 15.32
N CYS A 180 17.53 3.45 15.21
CA CYS A 180 16.16 3.74 14.76
C CYS A 180 15.36 4.35 15.92
N CYS A 181 14.37 5.19 15.59
CA CYS A 181 13.35 5.68 16.52
C CYS A 181 12.60 4.55 17.24
#